data_AF-A0A7X1ZJ49-F1
#
_entry.id   AF-A0A7X1ZJ49-F1
#
_cell.length_a   1.000
_cell.length_b   1.000
_cell.length_c   1.000
_cell.angle_alpha   90.00
_cell.angle_beta   90.00
_cell.angle_gamma   90.00
#
_symmetry.space_group_name_H-M   'P 1'
#
loop_
_entity.id
_entity.type
_entity.pdbx_description
1 polymer ?
#
loop_
_entity_poly.entity_id
_entity_poly.type
_entity_poly.pdbx_seq_one_letter_code
_entity_poly.pdbx_strand_id
1 'polypeptide(L)'
;MAAGPQHTDRDRAAASEAPPPDGVSGDSPDSSPDESPDESPDEAGDADESGSMPTGHRRCVATREVKDRRHLLRFVVDPDGRVVPDVDARLPGRGLWLSPSRDMIEIAARRRLFSRAARRPVTVPPDLADQVENLLTRRCLSLLGLARRAGQAVAGYEKVRGRVKETVGGAPPAAVFAARDGAADGRARMAALLAAVTGSRSPTVNAPPGPDPAGRTGVDGGACRLVVGFDAAELGQPLGRDRAVHVALDRGKLAKALLEACDLLAGFRPGPMVVSVDQALAEAKSPGAPPPDDSGAVRDPAGSTKRVQ
;
A
#
# COMPACT_ATOMS: atom_id res chain seq x y z
N MET A 1 19.19 54.68 -51.15
CA MET A 1 18.99 53.40 -51.86
C MET A 1 17.76 52.76 -51.21
N ALA A 2 16.54 52.97 -51.73
CA ALA A 2 15.92 52.27 -52.88
C ALA A 2 15.72 50.78 -52.60
N ALA A 3 14.54 50.15 -52.72
CA ALA A 3 13.14 50.58 -52.99
C ALA A 3 12.22 49.56 -52.24
N GLY A 4 10.94 49.77 -51.88
CA GLY A 4 9.82 50.37 -52.60
C GLY A 4 8.85 49.25 -53.06
N PRO A 5 7.71 48.99 -52.37
CA PRO A 5 6.73 47.97 -52.78
C PRO A 5 5.77 48.52 -53.86
N GLN A 6 5.17 47.64 -54.67
CA GLN A 6 4.27 48.05 -55.77
C GLN A 6 3.01 47.20 -55.89
N HIS A 7 1.88 47.90 -56.12
CA HIS A 7 0.68 47.52 -56.91
C HIS A 7 -0.15 46.27 -56.50
N THR A 8 -1.47 46.21 -56.72
CA THR A 8 -2.51 47.12 -57.28
C THR A 8 -3.87 46.71 -56.67
N ASP A 9 -4.84 47.60 -56.39
CA ASP A 9 -5.86 48.11 -57.35
C ASP A 9 -6.71 46.97 -57.97
N ARG A 10 -8.05 46.96 -58.03
CA ARG A 10 -9.09 48.00 -57.78
C ARG A 10 -10.51 47.37 -57.86
N ASP A 11 -11.54 48.10 -57.38
CA ASP A 11 -12.95 48.09 -57.88
C ASP A 11 -13.83 46.79 -57.75
N ARG A 12 -15.18 46.81 -57.68
CA ARG A 12 -16.22 47.88 -57.46
C ARG A 12 -17.65 47.30 -57.42
N ALA A 13 -18.51 47.80 -56.51
CA ALA A 13 -20.00 47.82 -56.53
C ALA A 13 -20.78 46.47 -56.58
N ALA A 14 -22.12 46.38 -56.45
CA ALA A 14 -23.16 47.04 -55.60
C ALA A 14 -24.53 46.34 -55.87
N ALA A 15 -25.59 46.67 -55.10
CA ALA A 15 -26.99 46.17 -55.17
C ALA A 15 -27.19 44.70 -54.70
N SER A 16 -28.14 44.33 -53.82
CA SER A 16 -29.57 44.68 -53.59
C SER A 16 -30.55 43.84 -54.42
N GLU A 17 -31.21 42.84 -53.80
CA GLU A 17 -32.69 42.67 -53.80
C GLU A 17 -33.16 41.42 -53.01
N ALA A 18 -34.44 41.43 -52.61
CA ALA A 18 -35.21 40.36 -51.98
C ALA A 18 -36.72 40.74 -52.04
N PRO A 19 -37.69 39.85 -51.76
CA PRO A 19 -37.85 38.40 -51.98
C PRO A 19 -39.11 38.21 -52.90
N PRO A 20 -40.10 37.29 -52.74
CA PRO A 20 -40.22 35.91 -52.18
C PRO A 20 -40.59 34.94 -53.36
N PRO A 21 -41.54 33.95 -53.37
CA PRO A 21 -42.28 33.23 -52.30
C PRO A 21 -42.44 31.68 -52.47
N ASP A 22 -43.09 31.10 -51.44
CA ASP A 22 -44.01 29.95 -51.37
C ASP A 22 -43.70 28.51 -51.84
N GLY A 23 -43.86 27.58 -50.87
CA GLY A 23 -44.34 26.19 -51.04
C GLY A 23 -43.27 25.08 -51.06
N VAL A 24 -43.52 23.85 -50.58
CA VAL A 24 -44.48 23.35 -49.57
C VAL A 24 -44.07 21.91 -49.15
N SER A 25 -44.48 21.46 -47.96
CA SER A 25 -44.49 20.06 -47.47
C SER A 25 -43.15 19.30 -47.29
N GLY A 26 -43.01 18.66 -46.11
CA GLY A 26 -41.89 17.80 -45.72
C GLY A 26 -42.07 17.31 -44.29
N ASP A 27 -43.06 16.45 -44.08
CA ASP A 27 -43.49 15.97 -42.76
C ASP A 27 -42.47 15.03 -42.11
N SER A 28 -42.14 15.27 -40.83
CA SER A 28 -41.56 14.30 -39.89
C SER A 28 -41.66 14.86 -38.47
N PRO A 29 -42.37 14.21 -37.54
CA PRO A 29 -42.41 14.62 -36.15
C PRO A 29 -41.23 13.98 -35.40
N ASP A 30 -40.26 14.80 -34.96
CA ASP A 30 -39.30 14.35 -33.94
C ASP A 30 -39.42 15.17 -32.66
N SER A 31 -39.47 14.42 -31.58
CA SER A 31 -39.85 14.84 -30.25
C SER A 31 -38.74 15.66 -29.60
N SER A 32 -39.14 16.73 -28.91
CA SER A 32 -38.40 17.27 -27.76
C SER A 32 -39.41 17.32 -26.62
N PRO A 33 -39.02 16.89 -25.40
CA PRO A 33 -38.13 17.74 -24.63
C PRO A 33 -37.00 17.02 -23.88
N ASP A 34 -35.94 17.80 -23.64
CA ASP A 34 -35.29 17.99 -22.33
C ASP A 34 -35.32 16.80 -21.34
N GLU A 35 -34.23 16.03 -21.32
CA GLU A 35 -33.85 15.24 -20.15
C GLU A 35 -32.35 15.42 -19.88
N SER A 36 -32.03 16.44 -19.08
CA SER A 36 -30.71 16.59 -18.47
C SER A 36 -30.64 15.67 -17.24
N PRO A 37 -29.72 14.69 -17.14
CA PRO A 37 -29.51 13.97 -15.90
C PRO A 37 -28.73 14.87 -14.92
N ASP A 38 -29.45 15.67 -14.14
CA ASP A 38 -28.95 16.23 -12.89
C ASP A 38 -28.83 15.10 -11.87
N GLU A 39 -27.79 14.28 -12.04
CA GLU A 39 -27.48 13.16 -11.14
C GLU A 39 -26.83 13.71 -9.87
N SER A 40 -27.68 14.31 -9.03
CA SER A 40 -27.37 14.86 -7.71
C SER A 40 -26.75 13.77 -6.81
N PRO A 41 -25.47 13.86 -6.42
CA PRO A 41 -24.83 12.80 -5.64
C PRO A 41 -25.17 12.92 -4.15
N ASP A 42 -26.18 12.16 -3.72
CA ASP A 42 -26.44 11.68 -2.36
C ASP A 42 -26.01 12.62 -1.21
N GLU A 43 -26.94 13.46 -0.74
CA GLU A 43 -26.83 14.07 0.59
C GLU A 43 -27.04 13.03 1.71
N ALA A 44 -26.04 12.16 1.89
CA ALA A 44 -25.90 11.35 3.09
C ALA A 44 -25.51 12.26 4.27
N GLY A 45 -26.54 12.79 4.94
CA GLY A 45 -26.43 13.85 5.93
C GLY A 45 -25.48 13.56 7.10
N ASP A 46 -24.98 14.65 7.70
CA ASP A 46 -24.21 14.62 8.95
C ASP A 46 -25.09 14.17 10.12
N ALA A 47 -25.18 12.86 10.32
CA ALA A 47 -25.58 12.28 11.59
C ALA A 47 -24.44 12.46 12.60
N ASP A 48 -24.53 13.54 13.38
CA ASP A 48 -23.63 13.85 14.50
C ASP A 48 -23.91 12.89 15.69
N GLU A 49 -23.63 11.61 15.49
CA GLU A 49 -23.70 10.59 16.53
C GLU A 49 -22.54 10.81 17.51
N SER A 50 -22.80 11.64 18.52
CA SER A 50 -21.87 12.12 19.55
C SER A 50 -21.48 11.04 20.59
N GLY A 51 -21.33 9.79 20.14
CA GLY A 51 -20.65 8.74 20.90
C GLY A 51 -19.19 9.11 21.14
N SER A 52 -18.81 9.27 22.41
CA SER A 52 -17.43 9.59 22.79
C SER A 52 -16.46 8.52 22.30
N MET A 53 -15.70 8.84 21.25
CA MET A 53 -14.73 7.93 20.63
C MET A 53 -13.70 7.43 21.65
N PRO A 54 -13.41 6.11 21.72
CA PRO A 54 -12.44 5.58 22.68
C PRO A 54 -11.07 6.24 22.54
N THR A 55 -10.40 6.48 23.66
CA THR A 55 -9.10 7.16 23.67
C THR A 55 -8.08 6.41 22.79
N GLY A 56 -7.31 7.16 22.00
CA GLY A 56 -6.37 6.60 21.03
C GLY A 56 -6.97 6.11 19.71
N HIS A 57 -8.29 6.01 19.56
CA HIS A 57 -8.92 5.62 18.29
C HIS A 57 -9.06 6.79 17.32
N ARG A 58 -9.07 6.50 16.02
CA ARG A 58 -9.23 7.46 14.92
C ARG A 58 -10.15 6.87 13.84
N ARG A 59 -10.79 7.75 13.09
CA ARG A 59 -11.68 7.39 11.98
C ARG A 59 -10.90 7.48 10.66
N CYS A 60 -10.95 6.44 9.84
CA CYS A 60 -10.40 6.45 8.48
C CYS A 60 -11.19 7.44 7.60
N VAL A 61 -10.52 8.37 6.91
CA VAL A 61 -11.20 9.36 6.06
C VAL A 61 -11.82 8.75 4.80
N ALA A 62 -11.35 7.57 4.37
CA ALA A 62 -11.88 6.82 3.24
C ALA A 62 -13.01 5.85 3.63
N THR A 63 -12.75 4.91 4.55
CA THR A 63 -13.71 3.84 4.91
C THR A 63 -14.69 4.23 6.00
N ARG A 64 -14.51 5.37 6.68
CA ARG A 64 -15.25 5.79 7.90
C ARG A 64 -15.14 4.84 9.10
N GLU A 65 -14.42 3.73 8.98
CA GLU A 65 -14.15 2.80 10.09
C GLU A 65 -13.36 3.47 11.22
N VAL A 66 -13.62 3.05 12.46
CA VAL A 66 -12.91 3.50 13.66
C VAL A 66 -11.94 2.41 14.11
N LYS A 67 -10.65 2.73 14.22
CA LYS A 67 -9.57 1.81 14.61
C LYS A 67 -8.61 2.50 15.59
N ASP A 68 -7.85 1.75 16.38
CA ASP A 68 -6.72 2.31 17.14
C ASP A 68 -5.75 2.98 16.15
N ARG A 69 -5.21 4.15 16.51
CA ARG A 69 -4.25 4.91 15.70
C ARG A 69 -3.04 4.10 15.22
N ARG A 70 -2.68 3.00 15.89
CA ARG A 70 -1.59 2.10 15.50
C ARG A 70 -1.88 1.28 14.23
N HIS A 71 -3.15 1.14 13.86
CA HIS A 71 -3.59 0.41 12.66
C HIS A 71 -4.04 1.37 11.53
N LEU A 72 -3.64 2.63 11.61
CA LEU A 72 -3.96 3.68 10.65
C LEU A 72 -2.71 4.50 10.33
N LEU A 73 -2.57 4.91 9.08
CA LEU A 73 -1.53 5.86 8.68
C LEU A 73 -1.99 7.28 8.96
N ARG A 74 -1.09 8.09 9.54
CA ARG A 74 -1.26 9.53 9.66
C ARG A 74 -0.64 10.22 8.46
N PHE A 75 -1.37 11.20 7.93
CA PHE A 75 -0.89 12.22 7.02
C PHE A 75 -1.11 13.59 7.67
N VAL A 76 -0.29 14.56 7.30
CA VAL A 76 -0.51 15.97 7.63
C VAL A 76 -0.45 16.80 6.35
N VAL A 77 -0.82 18.07 6.45
CA VAL A 77 -0.64 19.02 5.35
C VAL A 77 0.47 19.97 5.74
N ASP A 78 1.48 20.11 4.88
CA ASP A 78 2.62 20.99 5.09
C ASP A 78 2.25 22.49 4.87
N PRO A 79 3.18 23.44 5.11
CA PRO A 79 2.94 24.86 4.86
C PRO A 79 2.58 25.18 3.39
N ASP A 80 3.18 24.47 2.44
CA ASP A 80 2.95 24.62 0.99
C ASP A 80 1.59 24.06 0.53
N GLY A 81 0.83 23.41 1.42
CA GLY A 81 -0.45 22.80 1.10
C GLY A 81 -0.37 21.38 0.56
N ARG A 82 0.80 20.73 0.60
CA ARG A 82 0.98 19.34 0.16
C ARG A 82 0.62 18.36 1.27
N VAL A 83 0.02 17.23 0.90
CA VAL A 83 -0.19 16.08 1.79
C VAL A 83 1.13 15.33 1.94
N VAL A 84 1.60 15.19 3.18
CA VAL A 84 2.83 14.45 3.51
C VAL A 84 2.55 13.31 4.50
N PRO A 85 3.21 12.16 4.37
CA PRO A 85 3.03 11.02 5.26
C PRO A 85 3.79 11.25 6.58
N ASP A 86 3.16 10.91 7.70
CA ASP A 86 3.75 11.00 9.05
C ASP A 86 3.66 9.66 9.77
N VAL A 87 4.45 8.70 9.30
CA VAL A 87 4.46 7.31 9.81
C VAL A 87 4.79 7.22 11.30
N ASP A 88 5.56 8.18 11.84
CA ASP A 88 5.96 8.24 13.25
C ASP A 88 5.01 9.07 14.13
N ALA A 89 3.99 9.70 13.55
CA ALA A 89 3.03 10.58 14.21
C ALA A 89 3.68 11.75 14.98
N ARG A 90 4.74 12.36 14.42
CA ARG A 90 5.54 13.43 15.05
C ARG A 90 5.32 14.82 14.47
N LEU A 91 4.75 14.96 13.27
CA LEU A 91 4.63 16.26 12.61
C LEU A 91 3.52 17.12 13.26
N PRO A 92 3.69 18.45 13.35
CA PRO A 92 2.65 19.33 13.90
C PRO A 92 1.40 19.37 13.01
N GLY A 93 0.30 19.93 13.54
CA GLY A 93 -0.92 20.19 12.78
C GLY A 93 -1.97 19.08 12.79
N ARG A 94 -3.03 19.26 11.98
CA ARG A 94 -4.17 18.34 11.90
C ARG A 94 -3.76 17.01 11.25
N GLY A 95 -3.87 15.92 11.99
CA GLY A 95 -3.68 14.57 11.45
C GLY A 95 -4.90 14.08 10.67
N LEU A 96 -4.68 13.68 9.43
CA LEU A 96 -5.62 12.97 8.56
C LEU A 96 -5.28 11.47 8.65
N TRP A 97 -6.27 10.59 8.82
CA TRP A 97 -6.03 9.18 9.12
C TRP A 97 -6.63 8.28 8.04
N LEU A 98 -5.86 7.29 7.56
CA LEU A 98 -6.28 6.33 6.53
C LEU A 98 -5.96 4.89 6.93
N SER A 99 -6.74 3.94 6.42
CA SER A 99 -6.38 2.52 6.40
C SER A 99 -5.05 2.34 5.64
N PRO A 100 -4.17 1.44 6.08
CA PRO A 100 -2.78 1.39 5.64
C PRO A 100 -2.60 0.61 4.32
N SER A 101 -3.10 1.16 3.21
CA SER A 101 -2.96 0.51 1.90
C SER A 101 -2.91 1.51 0.73
N ARG A 102 -2.31 1.07 -0.38
CA ARG A 102 -2.09 1.89 -1.59
C ARG A 102 -3.39 2.37 -2.22
N ASP A 103 -4.36 1.48 -2.37
CA ASP A 103 -5.71 1.77 -2.88
C ASP A 103 -6.44 2.85 -2.05
N MET A 104 -6.25 2.87 -0.73
CA MET A 104 -6.86 3.87 0.16
C MET A 104 -6.27 5.27 -0.05
N ILE A 105 -4.98 5.38 -0.38
CA ILE A 105 -4.35 6.65 -0.77
C ILE A 105 -4.89 7.11 -2.12
N GLU A 106 -4.98 6.22 -3.11
CA GLU A 106 -5.50 6.51 -4.45
C GLU A 106 -6.97 6.94 -4.42
N ILE A 107 -7.82 6.25 -3.64
CA ILE A 107 -9.21 6.62 -3.38
C ILE A 107 -9.26 8.00 -2.70
N ALA A 108 -8.43 8.25 -1.70
CA ALA A 108 -8.40 9.52 -0.98
C ALA A 108 -7.94 10.70 -1.85
N ALA A 109 -7.01 10.48 -2.77
CA ALA A 109 -6.58 11.46 -3.78
C ALA A 109 -7.70 11.74 -4.78
N ARG A 110 -8.18 10.69 -5.48
CA ARG A 110 -9.21 10.77 -6.53
C ARG A 110 -10.52 11.39 -6.06
N ARG A 111 -11.00 11.03 -4.86
CA ARG A 111 -12.24 11.59 -4.26
C ARG A 111 -12.01 12.88 -3.46
N ARG A 112 -10.82 13.49 -3.54
CA ARG A 112 -10.43 14.73 -2.83
C ARG A 112 -10.68 14.67 -1.31
N LEU A 113 -10.54 13.48 -0.71
CA LEU A 113 -10.84 13.24 0.70
C LEU A 113 -9.86 13.97 1.63
N PHE A 114 -8.60 14.07 1.22
CA PHE A 114 -7.59 14.85 1.95
C PHE A 114 -8.00 16.32 2.08
N SER A 115 -8.45 16.97 1.00
CA SER A 115 -8.91 18.37 1.02
C SER A 115 -10.10 18.56 1.95
N ARG A 116 -11.09 17.65 1.86
CA ARG A 116 -12.29 17.67 2.72
C ARG A 116 -11.93 17.51 4.20
N ALA A 117 -11.07 16.56 4.56
CA ALA A 117 -10.65 16.32 5.93
C ALA A 117 -9.73 17.43 6.49
N ALA A 118 -8.88 18.02 5.63
CA ALA A 118 -8.06 19.18 5.94
C ALA A 118 -8.87 20.47 6.11
N ARG A 119 -10.10 20.53 5.55
CA ARG A 119 -10.94 21.74 5.43
C ARG A 119 -10.26 22.88 4.64
N ARG A 120 -9.38 22.53 3.69
CA ARG A 120 -8.74 23.47 2.75
C ARG A 120 -8.33 22.73 1.46
N PRO A 121 -8.11 23.43 0.33
CA PRO A 121 -7.45 22.83 -0.83
C PRO A 121 -6.07 22.28 -0.43
N VAL A 122 -5.72 21.09 -0.96
CA VAL A 122 -4.39 20.47 -0.77
C VAL A 122 -3.94 19.81 -2.07
N THR A 123 -2.62 19.72 -2.25
CA THR A 123 -1.98 18.97 -3.33
C THR A 123 -1.58 17.59 -2.81
N VAL A 124 -1.93 16.53 -3.54
CA VAL A 124 -1.48 15.16 -3.23
C VAL A 124 -0.33 14.82 -4.17
N PRO A 125 0.88 14.51 -3.68
CA PRO A 125 1.97 14.04 -4.54
C PRO A 125 1.59 12.74 -5.27
N PRO A 126 1.92 12.56 -6.56
CA PRO A 126 1.57 11.35 -7.31
C PRO A 126 2.28 10.10 -6.78
N ASP A 127 3.46 10.28 -6.19
CA ASP A 127 4.32 9.27 -5.58
C ASP A 127 4.02 9.03 -4.09
N LEU A 128 2.94 9.60 -3.53
CA LEU A 128 2.67 9.57 -2.08
C LEU A 128 2.61 8.14 -1.50
N ALA A 129 2.09 7.17 -2.26
CA ALA A 129 2.06 5.77 -1.82
C ALA A 129 3.48 5.15 -1.77
N ASP A 130 4.35 5.51 -2.70
CA ASP A 130 5.75 5.06 -2.73
C ASP A 130 6.57 5.72 -1.62
N GLN A 131 6.30 7.00 -1.31
CA GLN A 131 6.88 7.68 -0.14
C GLN A 131 6.52 6.96 1.17
N VAL A 132 5.24 6.56 1.32
CA VAL A 132 4.78 5.80 2.49
C VAL A 132 5.49 4.45 2.60
N GLU A 133 5.54 3.68 1.51
CA GLU A 133 6.21 2.37 1.49
C GLU A 133 7.69 2.48 1.89
N ASN A 134 8.40 3.45 1.31
CA ASN A 134 9.80 3.73 1.61
C ASN A 134 10.02 4.11 3.08
N LEU A 135 9.17 4.96 3.65
CA LEU A 135 9.26 5.37 5.06
C LEU A 135 8.96 4.22 6.02
N LEU A 136 7.94 3.42 5.74
CA LEU A 136 7.59 2.23 6.53
C LEU A 136 8.69 1.16 6.46
N THR A 137 9.26 0.90 5.28
CA THR A 137 10.40 -0.01 5.11
C THR A 137 11.59 0.46 5.94
N ARG A 138 12.00 1.73 5.82
CA ARG A 138 13.09 2.32 6.61
C ARG A 138 12.84 2.23 8.11
N ARG A 139 11.59 2.44 8.56
CA ARG A 139 11.19 2.30 9.97
C ARG A 139 11.33 0.85 10.46
N CYS A 140 10.84 -0.12 9.69
CA CYS A 140 10.98 -1.54 10.02
C CYS A 140 12.46 -1.96 10.15
N LEU A 141 13.30 -1.60 9.18
CA LEU A 141 14.73 -1.94 9.23
C LEU A 141 15.44 -1.21 10.39
N SER A 142 15.07 0.04 10.68
CA SER A 142 15.61 0.78 11.83
C SER A 142 15.28 0.14 13.17
N LEU A 143 14.03 -0.33 13.34
CA LEU A 143 13.58 -1.05 14.52
C LEU A 143 14.26 -2.42 14.67
N LEU A 144 14.46 -3.15 13.56
CA LEU A 144 15.20 -4.40 13.56
C LEU A 144 16.68 -4.20 13.94
N GLY A 145 17.30 -3.13 13.45
CA GLY A 145 18.66 -2.74 13.82
C GLY A 145 18.80 -2.33 15.28
N LEU A 146 17.78 -1.66 15.84
CA LEU A 146 17.69 -1.38 17.28
C LEU A 146 17.55 -2.68 18.10
N ALA A 147 16.65 -3.58 17.71
CA ALA A 147 16.44 -4.86 18.39
C ALA A 147 17.73 -5.71 18.41
N ARG A 148 18.47 -5.76 17.29
CA ARG A 148 19.79 -6.40 17.22
C ARG A 148 20.78 -5.78 18.21
N ARG A 149 20.89 -4.44 18.26
CA ARG A 149 21.80 -3.75 19.19
C ARG A 149 21.41 -3.97 20.65
N ALA A 150 20.12 -4.14 20.94
CA ALA A 150 19.60 -4.48 22.26
C ALA A 150 19.73 -5.98 22.62
N GLY A 151 20.33 -6.81 21.75
CA GLY A 151 20.45 -8.26 21.96
C GLY A 151 19.15 -9.06 21.74
N GLN A 152 18.05 -8.39 21.36
CA GLN A 152 16.71 -8.95 21.18
C GLN A 152 16.48 -9.54 19.78
N ALA A 153 17.48 -9.54 18.90
CA ALA A 153 17.39 -10.15 17.59
C ALA A 153 18.67 -10.89 17.19
N VAL A 154 18.54 -12.10 16.64
CA VAL A 154 19.63 -12.94 16.16
C VAL A 154 19.39 -13.37 14.72
N ALA A 155 20.47 -13.52 13.94
CA ALA A 155 20.37 -13.82 12.51
C ALA A 155 21.27 -14.97 12.08
N GLY A 156 20.86 -15.66 11.01
CA GLY A 156 21.49 -16.87 10.48
C GLY A 156 20.78 -18.15 10.95
N TYR A 157 20.67 -19.13 10.05
CA TYR A 157 19.80 -20.30 10.20
C TYR A 157 19.97 -21.03 11.54
N GLU A 158 21.18 -21.45 11.92
CA GLU A 158 21.39 -22.19 13.17
C GLU A 158 21.12 -21.36 14.43
N LYS A 159 21.42 -20.05 14.42
CA LYS A 159 21.13 -19.16 15.56
C LYS A 159 19.62 -18.95 15.75
N VAL A 160 18.90 -18.76 14.64
CA VAL A 160 17.44 -18.68 14.62
C VAL A 160 16.81 -20.00 15.07
N ARG A 161 17.29 -21.13 14.53
CA ARG A 161 16.83 -22.48 14.89
C ARG A 161 17.06 -22.79 16.38
N GLY A 162 18.22 -22.44 16.91
CA GLY A 162 18.52 -22.53 18.35
C GLY A 162 17.54 -21.69 19.17
N ARG A 163 17.40 -20.40 18.84
CA ARG A 163 16.53 -19.46 19.56
C ARG A 163 15.04 -19.86 19.55
N VAL A 164 14.56 -20.43 18.44
CA VAL A 164 13.18 -20.96 18.35
C VAL A 164 13.00 -22.18 19.25
N LYS A 165 13.99 -23.09 19.33
CA LYS A 165 13.92 -24.29 20.19
C LYS A 165 14.11 -24.00 21.67
N GLU A 166 15.03 -23.08 22.01
CA GLU A 166 15.42 -22.79 23.39
C GLU A 166 14.28 -22.13 24.18
N THR A 167 13.39 -21.39 23.50
CA THR A 167 12.21 -20.72 24.08
C THR A 167 12.53 -19.85 25.31
N VAL A 168 13.01 -18.63 25.06
CA VAL A 168 13.40 -17.68 26.11
C VAL A 168 12.22 -17.40 27.05
N GLY A 169 12.36 -17.79 28.33
CA GLY A 169 11.30 -17.67 29.33
C GLY A 169 10.15 -18.67 29.15
N GLY A 170 10.38 -19.80 28.47
CA GLY A 170 9.34 -20.81 28.19
C GLY A 170 8.42 -20.45 27.04
N ALA A 171 8.75 -19.41 26.26
CA ALA A 171 7.96 -18.98 25.11
C ALA A 171 8.84 -18.80 23.85
N PRO A 172 8.32 -19.08 22.63
CA PRO A 172 9.06 -18.89 21.38
C PRO A 172 9.34 -17.40 21.11
N PRO A 173 10.20 -17.03 20.15
CA PRO A 173 10.36 -15.62 19.73
C PRO A 173 9.01 -14.97 19.34
N ALA A 174 8.96 -13.64 19.35
CA ALA A 174 7.78 -12.89 18.91
C ALA A 174 7.55 -13.02 17.40
N ALA A 175 8.64 -13.02 16.64
CA ALA A 175 8.62 -13.19 15.21
C ALA A 175 9.89 -13.88 14.68
N VAL A 176 9.75 -14.55 13.55
CA VAL A 176 10.87 -14.95 12.69
C VAL A 176 10.65 -14.33 11.31
N PHE A 177 11.69 -13.69 10.80
CA PHE A 177 11.75 -13.13 9.46
C PHE A 177 12.45 -14.15 8.56
N ALA A 178 11.88 -14.41 7.39
CA ALA A 178 12.52 -15.19 6.34
C ALA A 178 12.49 -14.42 5.02
N ALA A 179 13.64 -14.27 4.37
CA ALA A 179 13.75 -13.52 3.13
C ALA A 179 12.86 -14.10 2.02
N ARG A 180 12.11 -13.22 1.34
CA ARG A 180 11.24 -13.55 0.21
C ARG A 180 11.99 -14.26 -0.92
N ASP A 181 13.20 -13.79 -1.22
CA ASP A 181 14.13 -14.35 -2.20
C ASP A 181 15.05 -15.45 -1.63
N GLY A 182 14.80 -15.92 -0.41
CA GLY A 182 15.50 -17.07 0.16
C GLY A 182 15.22 -18.39 -0.59
N ALA A 183 15.99 -19.43 -0.28
CA ALA A 183 15.70 -20.77 -0.78
C ALA A 183 14.34 -21.28 -0.23
N ALA A 184 13.51 -21.87 -1.10
CA ALA A 184 12.19 -22.39 -0.72
C ALA A 184 12.27 -23.44 0.39
N ASP A 185 13.22 -24.37 0.30
CA ASP A 185 13.53 -25.36 1.34
C ASP A 185 13.90 -24.71 2.69
N GLY A 186 14.67 -23.61 2.68
CA GLY A 186 14.99 -22.85 3.88
C GLY A 186 13.75 -22.27 4.56
N ARG A 187 12.82 -21.68 3.79
CA ARG A 187 11.52 -21.21 4.31
C ARG A 187 10.66 -22.37 4.83
N ALA A 188 10.58 -23.47 4.10
CA ALA A 188 9.81 -24.66 4.48
C ALA A 188 10.29 -25.26 5.82
N ARG A 189 11.61 -25.42 5.99
CA ARG A 189 12.22 -25.88 7.24
C ARG A 189 11.94 -24.93 8.41
N MET A 190 11.95 -23.63 8.17
CA MET A 190 11.65 -22.63 9.21
C MET A 190 10.17 -22.65 9.62
N ALA A 191 9.26 -22.76 8.65
CA ALA A 191 7.83 -22.92 8.91
C ALA A 191 7.53 -24.21 9.69
N ALA A 192 8.13 -25.34 9.29
CA ALA A 192 8.00 -26.61 10.00
C ALA A 192 8.54 -26.55 11.45
N LEU A 193 9.68 -25.87 11.66
CA LEU A 193 10.23 -25.67 13.00
C LEU A 193 9.30 -24.82 13.87
N LEU A 194 8.76 -23.73 13.33
CA LEU A 194 7.79 -22.90 14.05
C LEU A 194 6.55 -23.72 14.42
N ALA A 195 6.00 -24.50 13.49
CA ALA A 195 4.80 -25.31 13.73
C ALA A 195 4.97 -26.30 14.89
N ALA A 196 6.13 -26.97 14.92
CA ALA A 196 6.49 -27.93 15.97
C ALA A 196 6.63 -27.28 17.36
N VAL A 197 6.97 -25.98 17.43
CA VAL A 197 7.16 -25.26 18.71
C VAL A 197 5.92 -24.46 19.13
N THR A 198 5.15 -23.89 18.19
CA THR A 198 3.98 -23.05 18.51
C THR A 198 2.66 -23.80 18.59
N GLY A 199 2.57 -25.03 18.03
CA GLY A 199 1.41 -25.90 18.15
C GLY A 199 0.08 -25.29 17.69
N SER A 200 -0.10 -25.10 16.38
CA SER A 200 -1.36 -24.77 15.66
C SER A 200 -2.17 -23.54 16.13
N ARG A 201 -1.76 -22.80 17.17
CA ARG A 201 -2.45 -21.57 17.62
C ARG A 201 -1.97 -20.33 16.88
N SER A 202 -2.10 -20.32 15.55
CA SER A 202 -1.79 -19.13 14.75
C SER A 202 -2.89 -18.08 14.91
N PRO A 203 -2.57 -16.81 15.23
CA PRO A 203 -3.47 -15.71 14.90
C PRO A 203 -3.66 -15.63 13.38
N THR A 204 -4.84 -15.20 12.95
CA THR A 204 -5.26 -15.17 11.53
C THR A 204 -4.41 -14.21 10.70
N VAL A 205 -4.17 -14.60 9.44
CA VAL A 205 -3.42 -13.83 8.43
C VAL A 205 -4.18 -12.57 8.02
N ASN A 206 -3.47 -11.44 7.94
CA ASN A 206 -3.86 -10.16 7.31
C ASN A 206 -5.22 -9.53 7.68
N ALA A 207 -5.97 -10.08 8.62
CA ALA A 207 -7.08 -9.36 9.22
C ALA A 207 -6.53 -8.13 9.96
N PRO A 208 -7.07 -6.91 9.76
CA PRO A 208 -6.83 -5.84 10.74
C PRO A 208 -7.28 -6.40 12.09
N PRO A 209 -6.52 -6.21 13.19
CA PRO A 209 -6.97 -6.67 14.48
C PRO A 209 -8.34 -6.06 14.74
N GLY A 210 -9.34 -6.93 14.85
CA GLY A 210 -10.71 -6.52 15.14
C GLY A 210 -10.75 -5.71 16.44
N PRO A 211 -11.85 -4.98 16.71
CA PRO A 211 -12.00 -4.24 17.96
C PRO A 211 -11.99 -5.23 19.13
N ASP A 212 -10.80 -5.47 19.69
CA ASP A 212 -10.58 -6.26 20.89
C ASP A 212 -11.08 -5.42 22.07
N PRO A 213 -12.23 -5.77 22.68
CA PRO A 213 -12.85 -4.94 23.71
C PRO A 213 -12.05 -4.93 25.03
N ALA A 214 -10.92 -5.63 25.10
CA ALA A 214 -10.11 -5.78 26.31
C ALA A 214 -8.59 -5.54 26.11
N GLY A 215 -8.13 -5.21 24.90
CA GLY A 215 -6.70 -4.95 24.63
C GLY A 215 -5.76 -6.12 24.95
N ARG A 216 -6.25 -7.37 24.87
CA ARG A 216 -5.53 -8.60 25.22
C ARG A 216 -4.73 -9.22 24.06
N THR A 217 -4.86 -8.69 22.85
CA THR A 217 -4.00 -8.96 21.67
C THR A 217 -2.61 -8.32 21.76
N GLY A 218 -2.09 -8.11 22.98
CA GLY A 218 -0.68 -7.83 23.19
C GLY A 218 0.21 -8.98 22.72
N VAL A 219 1.34 -8.64 22.08
CA VAL A 219 2.44 -9.58 21.76
C VAL A 219 2.98 -10.35 22.99
N ASP A 220 2.55 -9.95 24.18
CA ASP A 220 2.83 -10.53 25.48
C ASP A 220 2.25 -11.95 25.65
N GLY A 221 1.32 -12.38 24.78
CA GLY A 221 0.79 -13.76 24.76
C GLY A 221 0.57 -14.41 23.38
N GLY A 222 0.75 -13.67 22.28
CA GLY A 222 0.51 -14.18 20.91
C GLY A 222 1.57 -15.16 20.40
N ALA A 223 1.18 -16.09 19.50
CA ALA A 223 2.11 -17.03 18.86
C ALA A 223 3.15 -16.32 17.96
N CYS A 224 4.27 -17.00 17.70
CA CYS A 224 5.34 -16.48 16.85
C CYS A 224 4.86 -16.23 15.42
N ARG A 225 5.02 -14.99 14.92
CA ARG A 225 4.65 -14.60 13.56
C ARG A 225 5.78 -14.94 12.57
N LEU A 226 5.44 -15.43 11.36
CA LEU A 226 6.41 -15.63 10.28
C LEU A 226 6.30 -14.48 9.27
N VAL A 227 7.30 -13.60 9.24
CA VAL A 227 7.36 -12.42 8.38
C VAL A 227 8.17 -12.74 7.13
N VAL A 228 7.59 -12.59 5.94
CA VAL A 228 8.22 -12.95 4.65
C VAL A 228 8.30 -11.81 3.65
N GLY A 229 7.83 -10.61 4.01
CA GLY A 229 7.73 -9.48 3.09
C GLY A 229 9.00 -8.67 2.83
N PHE A 230 10.15 -9.08 3.35
CA PHE A 230 11.46 -8.44 3.11
C PHE A 230 12.36 -9.36 2.28
N ASP A 231 13.21 -8.78 1.44
CA ASP A 231 14.28 -9.56 0.77
C ASP A 231 15.53 -9.70 1.65
N ALA A 232 16.47 -10.53 1.20
CA ALA A 232 17.68 -10.82 1.94
C ALA A 232 18.62 -9.61 2.10
N ALA A 233 18.64 -8.67 1.15
CA ALA A 233 19.47 -7.47 1.25
C ALA A 233 18.90 -6.48 2.26
N GLU A 234 17.58 -6.27 2.25
CA GLU A 234 16.85 -5.49 3.25
C GLU A 234 17.07 -6.05 4.67
N LEU A 235 16.94 -7.35 4.86
CA LEU A 235 17.21 -8.00 6.15
C LEU A 235 18.70 -7.97 6.51
N GLY A 236 19.62 -7.92 5.54
CA GLY A 236 21.06 -7.81 5.76
C GLY A 236 21.48 -6.45 6.34
N GLN A 237 20.95 -5.37 5.77
CA GLN A 237 21.34 -3.99 6.08
C GLN A 237 21.37 -3.65 7.59
N PRO A 238 20.31 -3.87 8.41
CA PRO A 238 20.33 -3.55 9.84
C PRO A 238 21.27 -4.45 10.67
N LEU A 239 21.73 -5.54 10.08
CA LEU A 239 22.67 -6.49 10.69
C LEU A 239 24.14 -6.19 10.34
N GLY A 240 24.40 -5.22 9.46
CA GLY A 240 25.75 -4.94 8.93
C GLY A 240 26.23 -6.04 7.99
N ARG A 241 25.35 -6.54 7.12
CA ARG A 241 25.64 -7.57 6.11
C ARG A 241 25.01 -7.20 4.78
N ASP A 242 25.59 -7.65 3.68
CA ASP A 242 24.99 -7.47 2.34
C ASP A 242 23.71 -8.31 2.18
N ARG A 243 23.64 -9.46 2.84
CA ARG A 243 22.48 -10.37 2.84
C ARG A 243 22.25 -11.06 4.19
N ALA A 244 20.99 -11.32 4.53
CA ALA A 244 20.58 -12.22 5.60
C ALA A 244 19.24 -12.90 5.28
N VAL A 245 19.21 -14.24 5.33
CA VAL A 245 18.01 -15.01 4.94
C VAL A 245 17.03 -15.22 6.09
N HIS A 246 17.51 -15.34 7.34
CA HIS A 246 16.66 -15.56 8.51
C HIS A 246 17.08 -14.72 9.71
N VAL A 247 16.08 -14.16 10.42
CA VAL A 247 16.26 -13.40 11.66
C VAL A 247 15.17 -13.78 12.66
N ALA A 248 15.53 -14.08 13.91
CA ALA A 248 14.58 -14.23 15.02
C ALA A 248 14.55 -12.96 15.86
N LEU A 249 13.37 -12.62 16.36
CA LEU A 249 13.11 -11.43 17.18
C LEU A 249 12.42 -11.87 18.48
N ASP A 250 13.04 -11.61 19.62
CA ASP A 250 12.52 -11.94 20.95
C ASP A 250 11.33 -11.03 21.32
N ARG A 251 10.56 -11.40 22.35
CA ARG A 251 9.49 -10.52 22.86
C ARG A 251 10.05 -9.25 23.49
N GLY A 252 9.31 -8.15 23.33
CA GLY A 252 9.61 -6.86 23.94
C GLY A 252 8.97 -5.69 23.22
N LYS A 253 9.20 -4.47 23.73
CA LYS A 253 8.66 -3.22 23.17
C LYS A 253 9.10 -2.97 21.73
N LEU A 254 10.36 -3.29 21.39
CA LEU A 254 10.87 -3.18 20.02
C LEU A 254 10.18 -4.17 19.07
N ALA A 255 9.89 -5.39 19.53
CA ALA A 255 9.15 -6.37 18.74
C ALA A 255 7.70 -5.95 18.49
N LYS A 256 7.04 -5.37 19.48
CA LYS A 256 5.71 -4.77 19.31
C LYS A 256 5.73 -3.69 18.24
N ALA A 257 6.63 -2.70 18.37
CA ALA A 257 6.73 -1.59 17.43
C ALA A 257 7.09 -2.03 16.00
N LEU A 258 7.96 -3.04 15.86
CA LEU A 258 8.32 -3.60 14.55
C LEU A 258 7.17 -4.35 13.91
N LEU A 259 6.42 -5.17 14.67
CA LEU A 259 5.25 -5.87 14.15
C LEU A 259 4.13 -4.89 13.77
N GLU A 260 3.83 -3.89 14.61
CA GLU A 260 2.88 -2.81 14.28
C GLU A 260 3.31 -2.08 12.98
N ALA A 261 4.62 -1.85 12.76
CA ALA A 261 5.12 -1.24 11.52
C ALA A 261 5.06 -2.19 10.29
N CYS A 262 5.29 -3.50 10.47
CA CYS A 262 5.12 -4.50 9.42
C CYS A 262 3.65 -4.63 8.98
N ASP A 263 2.71 -4.51 9.92
CA ASP A 263 1.28 -4.55 9.64
C ASP A 263 0.83 -3.32 8.82
N LEU A 264 1.40 -2.15 9.09
CA LEU A 264 1.20 -0.95 8.26
C LEU A 264 1.83 -1.08 6.86
N LEU A 265 2.97 -1.76 6.73
CA LEU A 265 3.66 -1.98 5.43
C LEU A 265 2.91 -2.99 4.53
N ALA A 266 2.01 -3.80 5.10
CA ALA A 266 1.34 -4.89 4.40
C ALA A 266 0.41 -4.46 3.25
N GLY A 267 -0.23 -3.30 3.33
CA GLY A 267 -1.05 -2.80 2.24
C GLY A 267 -0.27 -2.08 1.12
N PHE A 268 1.06 -2.10 1.14
CA PHE A 268 1.92 -1.46 0.15
C PHE A 268 2.72 -2.44 -0.69
N ARG A 269 3.10 -3.59 -0.12
CA ARG A 269 3.93 -4.60 -0.80
C ARG A 269 3.11 -5.66 -1.54
N PRO A 270 3.60 -6.15 -2.69
CA PRO A 270 3.00 -7.31 -3.35
C PRO A 270 3.30 -8.59 -2.55
N GLY A 271 2.25 -9.37 -2.29
CA GLY A 271 2.30 -10.64 -1.56
C GLY A 271 2.17 -10.49 -0.03
N PRO A 272 2.15 -11.61 0.72
CA PRO A 272 1.95 -11.57 2.15
C PRO A 272 3.18 -11.02 2.88
N MET A 273 3.01 -9.95 3.68
CA MET A 273 4.05 -9.52 4.62
C MET A 273 4.27 -10.53 5.74
N VAL A 274 3.17 -11.10 6.25
CA VAL A 274 3.16 -12.09 7.32
C VAL A 274 2.28 -13.24 6.88
N VAL A 275 2.80 -14.46 6.98
CA VAL A 275 2.07 -15.70 6.72
C VAL A 275 1.80 -16.41 8.04
N SER A 276 0.69 -17.15 8.12
CA SER A 276 0.53 -18.12 9.20
C SER A 276 1.54 -19.24 9.00
N VAL A 277 1.93 -19.87 10.10
CA VAL A 277 2.83 -21.01 10.07
C VAL A 277 2.23 -22.17 9.25
N ASP A 278 0.91 -22.34 9.33
CA ASP A 278 0.14 -23.34 8.60
C ASP A 278 0.06 -23.03 7.09
N GLN A 279 -0.07 -21.75 6.69
CA GLN A 279 -0.01 -21.34 5.28
C GLN A 279 1.38 -21.59 4.69
N ALA A 280 2.44 -21.21 5.40
CA ALA A 280 3.81 -21.44 4.94
C ALA A 280 4.13 -22.95 4.80
N LEU A 281 3.52 -23.80 5.63
CA LEU A 281 3.56 -25.26 5.51
C LEU A 281 2.74 -25.80 4.32
N ALA A 282 1.61 -25.16 3.98
CA ALA A 282 0.81 -25.53 2.81
C ALA A 282 1.52 -25.15 1.50
N GLU A 283 2.06 -23.93 1.42
CA GLU A 283 2.87 -23.45 0.29
C GLU A 283 4.11 -24.33 0.08
N ALA A 284 4.79 -24.74 1.16
CA ALA A 284 5.92 -25.67 1.10
C ALA A 284 5.55 -27.08 0.57
N LYS A 285 4.28 -27.48 0.64
CA LYS A 285 3.78 -28.77 0.14
C LYS A 285 3.28 -28.71 -1.30
N SER A 286 3.12 -27.51 -1.86
CA SER A 286 2.64 -27.28 -3.23
C SER A 286 3.72 -26.61 -4.09
N PRO A 287 4.76 -27.34 -4.55
CA PRO A 287 5.75 -26.82 -5.47
C PRO A 287 5.13 -26.60 -6.85
N GLY A 288 4.64 -25.39 -7.13
CA GLY A 288 3.65 -25.17 -8.20
C GLY A 288 3.66 -23.83 -8.92
N ALA A 289 4.82 -23.17 -9.06
CA ALA A 289 5.04 -22.18 -10.13
C ALA A 289 6.55 -22.04 -10.41
N PRO A 290 7.05 -22.28 -11.63
CA PRO A 290 8.38 -21.83 -12.00
C PRO A 290 8.43 -20.29 -11.96
N PRO A 291 9.60 -19.67 -11.74
CA PRO A 291 9.74 -18.24 -12.01
C PRO A 291 9.37 -17.95 -13.48
N PRO A 292 8.83 -16.76 -13.79
CA PRO A 292 8.67 -16.37 -15.18
C PRO A 292 10.03 -16.44 -15.86
N ASP A 293 10.10 -17.20 -16.95
CA ASP A 293 11.30 -17.38 -17.74
C ASP A 293 11.64 -16.04 -18.42
N ASP A 294 12.69 -15.37 -17.93
CA ASP A 294 13.26 -14.17 -18.57
C ASP A 294 14.15 -14.59 -19.76
N SER A 295 13.63 -15.49 -20.58
CA SER A 295 14.16 -15.75 -21.91
C SER A 295 13.65 -14.64 -22.82
N GLY A 296 14.50 -13.63 -23.00
CA GLY A 296 14.26 -12.46 -23.85
C GLY A 296 14.07 -12.81 -25.32
N ALA A 297 12.92 -13.38 -25.66
CA ALA A 297 12.47 -13.63 -27.02
C ALA A 297 12.02 -12.30 -27.65
N VAL A 298 13.00 -11.52 -28.13
CA VAL A 298 12.75 -10.42 -29.06
C VAL A 298 12.02 -11.01 -30.27
N ARG A 299 10.74 -10.66 -30.42
CA ARG A 299 9.96 -11.00 -31.61
C ARG A 299 10.35 -10.07 -32.76
N ASP A 300 11.18 -10.55 -33.66
CA ASP A 300 11.38 -9.90 -34.96
C ASP A 300 10.06 -9.88 -35.77
N PRO A 301 9.64 -8.72 -36.30
CA PRO A 301 8.37 -8.58 -37.00
C PRO A 301 8.49 -8.94 -38.50
N ALA A 302 8.96 -10.14 -38.82
CA ALA A 302 9.02 -10.62 -40.21
C ALA A 302 8.91 -12.16 -40.30
N GLY A 303 7.69 -12.66 -40.55
CA GLY A 303 7.46 -14.08 -40.75
C GLY A 303 7.93 -14.58 -42.12
N SER A 304 9.14 -15.13 -42.21
CA SER A 304 9.55 -16.05 -43.30
C SER A 304 10.89 -16.74 -43.01
N THR A 305 10.86 -18.00 -42.58
CA THR A 305 12.04 -18.88 -42.58
C THR A 305 12.07 -19.72 -43.87
N LYS A 306 12.90 -19.30 -44.82
CA LYS A 306 13.32 -20.15 -45.95
C LYS A 306 14.07 -21.37 -45.41
N ARG A 307 13.77 -22.55 -45.94
CA ARG A 307 14.53 -23.78 -45.70
C ARG A 307 15.80 -23.75 -46.57
N VAL A 308 16.98 -23.87 -45.98
CA VAL A 308 18.25 -24.11 -46.68
C VAL A 308 18.82 -25.45 -46.19
N GLN A 309 19.53 -26.13 -47.09
CA GLN A 309 20.08 -27.48 -46.93
C GLN A 309 21.28 -27.52 -45.98
#